data_AF-A0A561D594-F1
#
_entry.id   AF-A0A561D594-F1
#
_cell.length_a   1.000
_cell.length_b   1.000
_cell.length_c   1.000
_cell.angle_alpha   90.00
_cell.angle_beta   90.00
_cell.angle_gamma   90.00
#
_symmetry.space_group_name_H-M   'P 1'
#
loop_
_entity.id
_entity.type
_entity.pdbx_description
1 polymer ?
#
loop_
_entity_poly.entity_id
_entity_poly.type
_entity_poly.pdbx_seq_one_letter_code
_entity_poly.pdbx_strand_id
1 'polypeptide(L)'
;MEQDGIVCNCGKKGCLETIASATGIVNLAIKELANGEDIGKLKEDYYKYQIVTCKQIFDAVKKADKTAIRIIDQVTFHLGFALENLANSLNPQKIVIGGGVSNAGDTLLKPLKEQFAQFAFPRVAEGVELVIAKLGNDAGVIGGAWLVKEALMNTSEQGKFSYCLGVHLLVS
;
A
#
# COMPACT_ATOMS: atom_id res chain seq x y z
N MET A 1 9.19 12.53 -6.31
CA MET A 1 9.43 11.19 -6.87
C MET A 1 10.57 11.29 -7.87
N GLU A 2 11.46 10.31 -7.87
CA GLU A 2 12.82 10.37 -8.44
C GLU A 2 12.79 10.64 -9.96
N GLN A 3 13.45 11.71 -10.41
CA GLN A 3 13.38 12.15 -11.81
C GLN A 3 14.06 11.16 -12.77
N ASP A 4 15.04 10.39 -12.29
CA ASP A 4 15.72 9.33 -13.02
C ASP A 4 15.21 7.91 -12.65
N GLY A 5 14.00 7.83 -12.10
CA GLY A 5 13.41 6.55 -11.68
C GLY A 5 13.03 5.62 -12.84
N ILE A 6 12.71 4.38 -12.50
CA ILE A 6 12.26 3.33 -13.44
C ILE A 6 10.98 3.79 -14.16
N VAL A 7 10.86 3.45 -15.46
CA VAL A 7 9.64 3.68 -16.24
C VAL A 7 8.51 2.82 -15.71
N CYS A 8 7.38 3.45 -15.39
CA CYS A 8 6.18 2.82 -14.88
C CYS A 8 5.21 2.49 -16.01
N ASN A 9 4.27 1.56 -15.76
CA ASN A 9 3.20 1.21 -16.68
C ASN A 9 2.27 2.38 -17.02
N CYS A 10 2.25 3.45 -16.21
CA CYS A 10 1.51 4.68 -16.53
C CYS A 10 2.23 5.59 -17.53
N GLY A 11 3.44 5.23 -18.00
CA GLY A 11 4.25 5.99 -18.96
C GLY A 11 5.16 7.06 -18.34
N LYS A 12 5.07 7.30 -17.03
CA LYS A 12 5.95 8.23 -16.29
C LYS A 12 7.12 7.48 -15.64
N LYS A 13 8.07 8.22 -15.06
CA LYS A 13 9.20 7.69 -14.30
C LYS A 13 9.03 7.89 -12.80
N GLY A 14 9.59 6.98 -12.00
CA GLY A 14 9.72 7.14 -10.56
C GLY A 14 8.42 7.03 -9.76
N CYS A 15 7.40 6.34 -10.30
CA CYS A 15 6.16 6.10 -9.57
C CYS A 15 6.41 5.23 -8.32
N LEU A 16 5.66 5.47 -7.23
CA LEU A 16 5.75 4.64 -6.02
C LEU A 16 5.58 3.14 -6.32
N GLU A 17 4.72 2.79 -7.29
CA GLU A 17 4.47 1.41 -7.70
C GLU A 17 5.73 0.68 -8.15
N THR A 18 6.69 1.36 -8.80
CA THR A 18 7.91 0.71 -9.30
C THR A 18 8.87 0.30 -8.19
N ILE A 19 8.62 0.73 -6.95
CA ILE A 19 9.43 0.42 -5.77
C ILE A 19 8.61 -0.41 -4.75
N ALA A 20 7.38 0.01 -4.44
CA ALA A 20 6.59 -0.55 -3.34
C ALA A 20 5.65 -1.71 -3.73
N SER A 21 5.50 -2.01 -5.03
CA SER A 21 4.73 -3.19 -5.46
C SER A 21 5.53 -4.48 -5.31
N ALA A 22 4.87 -5.64 -5.35
CA ALA A 22 5.57 -6.93 -5.30
C ALA A 22 6.60 -7.08 -6.43
N THR A 23 6.26 -6.63 -7.64
CA THR A 23 7.16 -6.59 -8.79
C THR A 23 8.29 -5.58 -8.59
N GLY A 24 7.98 -4.39 -8.06
CA GLY A 24 8.97 -3.37 -7.74
C GLY A 24 10.03 -3.85 -6.74
N ILE A 25 9.58 -4.51 -5.66
CA ILE A 25 10.44 -5.13 -4.65
C ILE A 25 11.34 -6.21 -5.27
N VAL A 26 10.79 -7.06 -6.14
CA VAL A 26 11.58 -8.09 -6.83
C VAL A 26 12.61 -7.47 -7.78
N ASN A 27 12.24 -6.47 -8.56
CA ASN A 27 13.15 -5.78 -9.47
C ASN A 27 14.29 -5.10 -8.70
N LEU A 28 13.97 -4.45 -7.58
CA LEU A 28 14.95 -3.86 -6.69
C LEU A 28 15.88 -4.94 -6.12
N ALA A 29 15.32 -6.05 -5.63
CA ALA A 29 16.10 -7.16 -5.10
C ALA A 29 17.05 -7.76 -6.15
N ILE A 30 16.61 -7.96 -7.38
CA ILE A 30 17.46 -8.46 -8.47
C ILE A 30 18.64 -7.52 -8.69
N LYS A 31 18.40 -6.19 -8.71
CA LYS A 31 19.45 -5.19 -8.85
C LYS A 31 20.44 -5.23 -7.69
N GLU A 32 19.95 -5.33 -6.45
CA GLU A 32 20.79 -5.39 -5.24
C GLU A 32 21.57 -6.70 -5.14
N LEU A 33 20.98 -7.83 -5.52
CA LEU A 33 21.63 -9.15 -5.47
C LEU A 33 22.72 -9.29 -6.55
N ALA A 34 22.54 -8.64 -7.71
CA ALA A 34 23.53 -8.64 -8.79
C ALA A 34 24.74 -7.74 -8.48
N ASN A 35 24.53 -6.61 -7.80
CA ASN A 35 25.58 -5.61 -7.56
C ASN A 35 26.17 -5.66 -6.14
N GLY A 36 25.46 -6.24 -5.18
CA GLY A 36 25.88 -6.24 -3.78
C GLY A 36 27.04 -7.18 -3.49
N GLU A 37 27.85 -6.85 -2.49
CA GLU A 37 28.98 -7.69 -2.05
C GLU A 37 28.58 -8.70 -0.98
N ASP A 38 27.54 -8.42 -0.21
CA ASP A 38 27.10 -9.28 0.89
C ASP A 38 26.79 -10.70 0.42
N ILE A 39 27.18 -11.66 1.24
CA ILE A 39 26.90 -13.09 1.04
C ILE A 39 25.81 -13.48 2.03
N GLY A 40 24.79 -14.16 1.53
CA GLY A 40 23.64 -14.56 2.32
C GLY A 40 22.80 -15.57 1.57
N LYS A 41 21.91 -16.26 2.29
CA LYS A 41 21.11 -17.35 1.73
C LYS A 41 20.25 -16.89 0.57
N LEU A 42 19.71 -15.66 0.64
CA LEU A 42 18.90 -15.10 -0.44
C LEU A 42 19.71 -14.95 -1.74
N LYS A 43 20.97 -14.51 -1.62
CA LYS A 43 21.88 -14.36 -2.76
C LYS A 43 22.31 -15.71 -3.32
N GLU A 44 22.69 -16.65 -2.48
CA GLU A 44 23.01 -18.03 -2.92
C GLU A 44 21.86 -18.66 -3.70
N ASP A 45 20.64 -18.56 -3.17
CA ASP A 45 19.45 -19.11 -3.81
C ASP A 45 19.17 -18.38 -5.14
N TYR A 46 19.34 -17.05 -5.20
CA TYR A 46 19.22 -16.29 -6.44
C TYR A 46 20.27 -16.71 -7.49
N TYR A 47 21.55 -16.84 -7.13
CA TYR A 47 22.58 -17.29 -8.08
C TYR A 47 22.33 -18.71 -8.58
N LYS A 48 21.78 -19.58 -7.74
CA LYS A 48 21.49 -20.97 -8.09
C LYS A 48 20.26 -21.11 -9.01
N TYR A 49 19.18 -20.40 -8.71
CA TYR A 49 17.90 -20.59 -9.38
C TYR A 49 17.52 -19.47 -10.36
N GLN A 50 18.26 -18.36 -10.35
CA GLN A 50 18.02 -17.16 -11.16
C GLN A 50 16.60 -16.59 -11.01
N ILE A 51 15.98 -16.82 -9.85
CA ILE A 51 14.64 -16.37 -9.52
C ILE A 51 14.58 -16.00 -8.04
N VAL A 52 13.86 -14.92 -7.74
CA VAL A 52 13.54 -14.50 -6.38
C VAL A 52 12.12 -13.96 -6.35
N THR A 53 11.39 -14.29 -5.28
CA THR A 53 10.02 -13.82 -5.08
C THR A 53 9.96 -12.82 -3.93
N CYS A 54 8.95 -11.95 -3.96
CA CYS A 54 8.69 -10.99 -2.87
C CYS A 54 8.55 -11.70 -1.52
N LYS A 55 7.88 -12.86 -1.48
CA LYS A 55 7.77 -13.70 -0.27
C LYS A 55 9.12 -14.15 0.26
N GLN A 56 10.01 -14.66 -0.61
CA GLN A 56 11.36 -15.09 -0.20
C GLN A 56 12.19 -13.94 0.38
N ILE A 57 12.03 -12.72 -0.14
CA ILE A 57 12.71 -11.52 0.38
C ILE A 57 12.24 -11.23 1.81
N PHE A 58 10.92 -11.16 2.05
CA PHE A 58 10.40 -10.95 3.40
C PHE A 58 10.74 -12.11 4.36
N ASP A 59 10.74 -13.35 3.89
CA ASP A 59 11.15 -14.50 4.72
C ASP A 59 12.66 -14.46 5.05
N ALA A 60 13.49 -13.87 4.17
CA ALA A 60 14.91 -13.66 4.43
C ALA A 60 15.16 -12.56 5.48
N VAL A 61 14.32 -11.50 5.53
CA VAL A 61 14.37 -10.50 6.60
C VAL A 61 14.17 -11.15 7.98
N LYS A 62 13.21 -12.07 8.10
CA LYS A 62 12.96 -12.81 9.35
C LYS A 62 14.16 -13.66 9.80
N LYS A 63 15.07 -13.98 8.86
CA LYS A 63 16.33 -14.71 9.09
C LYS A 63 17.54 -13.79 9.22
N ALA A 64 17.32 -12.49 9.38
CA ALA A 64 18.36 -11.46 9.48
C ALA A 64 19.32 -11.39 8.27
N ASP A 65 18.83 -11.72 7.07
CA ASP A 65 19.61 -11.52 5.84
C ASP A 65 19.80 -10.02 5.57
N LYS A 66 21.06 -9.57 5.56
CA LYS A 66 21.41 -8.14 5.44
C LYS A 66 20.93 -7.52 4.13
N THR A 67 21.01 -8.25 3.03
CA THR A 67 20.58 -7.76 1.73
C THR A 67 19.07 -7.59 1.72
N ALA A 68 18.34 -8.58 2.25
CA ALA A 68 16.89 -8.50 2.38
C ALA A 68 16.45 -7.32 3.26
N ILE A 69 17.12 -7.09 4.39
CA ILE A 69 16.83 -5.96 5.28
C ILE A 69 17.00 -4.64 4.53
N ARG A 70 18.13 -4.41 3.85
CA ARG A 70 18.34 -3.18 3.07
C ARG A 70 17.29 -2.94 1.99
N ILE A 71 16.88 -4.00 1.29
CA ILE A 71 15.82 -3.92 0.27
C ILE A 71 14.52 -3.44 0.92
N ILE A 72 14.12 -4.04 2.05
CA ILE A 72 12.89 -3.65 2.76
C ILE A 72 12.99 -2.26 3.39
N ASP A 73 14.17 -1.86 3.90
CA ASP A 73 14.40 -0.50 4.39
C ASP A 73 14.22 0.54 3.29
N GLN A 74 14.75 0.30 2.09
CA GLN A 74 14.55 1.19 0.96
C GLN A 74 13.08 1.28 0.54
N VAL A 75 12.39 0.13 0.49
CA VAL A 75 10.96 0.07 0.16
C VAL A 75 10.13 0.85 1.18
N THR A 76 10.38 0.63 2.47
CA THR A 76 9.64 1.28 3.57
C THR A 76 9.99 2.75 3.72
N PHE A 77 11.20 3.18 3.37
CA PHE A 77 11.57 4.59 3.29
C PHE A 77 10.70 5.33 2.27
N HIS A 78 10.64 4.84 1.02
CA HIS A 78 9.86 5.50 -0.03
C HIS A 78 8.35 5.44 0.25
N LEU A 79 7.87 4.30 0.78
CA LEU A 79 6.46 4.15 1.15
C LEU A 79 6.10 5.05 2.34
N GLY A 80 6.94 5.09 3.38
CA GLY A 80 6.76 5.94 4.56
C GLY A 80 6.71 7.41 4.19
N PHE A 81 7.65 7.88 3.36
CA PHE A 81 7.67 9.25 2.84
C PHE A 81 6.40 9.59 2.04
N ALA A 82 5.91 8.69 1.20
CA ALA A 82 4.69 8.92 0.44
C ALA A 82 3.44 8.97 1.34
N LEU A 83 3.35 8.06 2.31
CA LEU A 83 2.22 8.00 3.25
C LEU A 83 2.19 9.21 4.18
N GLU A 84 3.35 9.68 4.61
CA GLU A 84 3.46 10.88 5.42
C GLU A 84 2.94 12.12 4.71
N ASN A 85 3.30 12.32 3.45
CA ASN A 85 2.83 13.49 2.69
C ASN A 85 1.31 13.47 2.57
N LEU A 86 0.72 12.29 2.37
CA LEU A 86 -0.73 12.10 2.40
C LEU A 86 -1.31 12.39 3.78
N ALA A 87 -0.67 11.90 4.84
CA ALA A 87 -1.16 12.04 6.20
C ALA A 87 -1.10 13.50 6.68
N ASN A 88 -0.02 14.23 6.41
CA ASN A 88 0.08 15.65 6.71
C ASN A 88 -0.96 16.49 5.94
N SER A 89 -1.30 16.07 4.73
CA SER A 89 -2.26 16.79 3.88
C SER A 89 -3.71 16.51 4.27
N LEU A 90 -4.04 15.27 4.65
CA LEU A 90 -5.41 14.80 4.84
C LEU A 90 -5.79 14.60 6.31
N ASN A 91 -4.81 14.50 7.20
CA ASN A 91 -4.95 14.18 8.63
C ASN A 91 -5.94 13.03 8.90
N PRO A 92 -5.74 11.84 8.29
CA PRO A 92 -6.66 10.72 8.48
C PRO A 92 -6.48 10.11 9.87
N GLN A 93 -7.53 9.50 10.41
CA GLN A 93 -7.39 8.70 11.64
C GLN A 93 -6.64 7.38 11.40
N LYS A 94 -6.66 6.87 10.16
CA LYS A 94 -6.16 5.54 9.82
C LYS A 94 -5.73 5.45 8.38
N ILE A 95 -4.64 4.73 8.14
CA ILE A 95 -4.19 4.31 6.80
C ILE A 95 -4.12 2.79 6.79
N VAL A 96 -4.87 2.19 5.87
CA VAL A 96 -4.98 0.73 5.74
C VAL A 96 -4.10 0.26 4.58
N ILE A 97 -3.12 -0.59 4.87
CA ILE A 97 -2.17 -1.16 3.92
C ILE A 97 -2.71 -2.50 3.41
N GLY A 98 -3.11 -2.53 2.14
CA GLY A 98 -3.66 -3.71 1.47
C GLY A 98 -2.73 -4.30 0.40
N GLY A 99 -3.25 -5.29 -0.32
CA GLY A 99 -2.57 -5.95 -1.44
C GLY A 99 -1.64 -7.09 -1.02
N GLY A 100 -1.09 -7.81 -2.01
CA GLY A 100 -0.32 -9.04 -1.75
C GLY A 100 0.94 -8.84 -0.88
N VAL A 101 1.53 -7.65 -0.90
CA VAL A 101 2.71 -7.29 -0.10
C VAL A 101 2.37 -7.13 1.38
N SER A 102 1.14 -6.71 1.71
CA SER A 102 0.74 -6.49 3.11
C SER A 102 0.66 -7.79 3.93
N ASN A 103 0.63 -8.95 3.26
CA ASN A 103 0.74 -10.27 3.88
C ASN A 103 2.08 -10.50 4.61
N ALA A 104 3.10 -9.66 4.37
CA ALA A 104 4.33 -9.66 5.15
C ALA A 104 4.14 -9.25 6.62
N GLY A 105 2.99 -8.65 6.97
CA GLY A 105 2.63 -8.30 8.34
C GLY A 105 3.64 -7.36 8.98
N ASP A 106 4.08 -7.71 10.19
CA ASP A 106 5.03 -6.91 10.98
C ASP A 106 6.38 -6.69 10.30
N THR A 107 6.80 -7.61 9.42
CA THR A 107 8.06 -7.46 8.67
C THR A 107 8.02 -6.27 7.70
N LEU A 108 6.81 -5.86 7.27
CA LEU A 108 6.59 -4.62 6.53
C LEU A 108 6.18 -3.47 7.47
N LEU A 109 5.23 -3.74 8.37
CA LEU A 109 4.54 -2.68 9.10
C LEU A 109 5.44 -1.95 10.10
N LYS A 110 6.36 -2.67 10.78
CA LYS A 110 7.26 -2.06 11.76
C LYS A 110 8.22 -1.04 11.14
N PRO A 111 9.07 -1.42 10.16
CA PRO A 111 9.95 -0.45 9.50
C PRO A 111 9.16 0.66 8.80
N LEU A 112 7.98 0.35 8.24
CA LEU A 112 7.12 1.37 7.65
C LEU A 112 6.65 2.43 8.67
N LYS A 113 6.25 2.01 9.88
CA LYS A 113 5.85 2.93 10.96
C LYS A 113 7.01 3.82 11.39
N GLU A 114 8.21 3.25 11.48
CA GLU A 114 9.43 4.00 11.82
C GLU A 114 9.74 5.05 10.76
N GLN A 115 9.71 4.69 9.48
CA GLN A 115 9.96 5.62 8.37
C GLN A 115 8.87 6.70 8.29
N PHE A 116 7.60 6.34 8.46
CA PHE A 116 6.49 7.29 8.49
C PHE A 116 6.66 8.34 9.61
N ALA A 117 6.96 7.90 10.83
CA ALA A 117 7.11 8.78 11.98
C ALA A 117 8.31 9.74 11.88
N GLN A 118 9.34 9.39 11.10
CA GLN A 118 10.50 10.26 10.87
C GLN A 118 10.17 11.52 10.06
N PHE A 119 9.23 11.41 9.12
CA PHE A 119 8.85 12.52 8.26
C PHE A 119 7.64 13.29 8.79
N ALA A 120 6.72 12.60 9.48
CA ALA A 120 5.40 13.14 9.78
C ALA A 120 5.47 14.23 10.86
N PHE A 121 4.58 15.22 10.77
CA PHE A 121 4.44 16.16 11.87
C PHE A 121 4.09 15.42 13.16
N PRO A 122 4.60 15.82 14.34
CA PRO A 122 4.42 15.06 15.58
C PRO A 122 2.97 14.67 15.88
N ARG A 123 2.02 15.60 15.68
CA ARG A 123 0.59 15.33 15.87
C ARG A 123 0.01 14.31 14.89
N VAL A 124 0.52 14.27 13.66
CA VAL A 124 0.11 13.32 12.63
C VAL A 124 0.70 11.94 12.94
N ALA A 125 1.98 11.89 13.33
CA ALA A 125 2.64 10.65 13.74
C ALA A 125 1.94 9.98 14.95
N GLU A 126 1.47 10.78 15.91
CA GLU A 126 0.73 10.29 17.08
C GLU A 126 -0.73 9.92 16.77
N GLY A 127 -1.37 10.63 15.84
CA GLY A 127 -2.80 10.51 15.56
C GLY A 127 -3.20 9.47 14.50
N VAL A 128 -2.30 9.15 13.57
CA VAL A 128 -2.59 8.26 12.43
C VAL A 128 -2.23 6.81 12.75
N GLU A 129 -3.20 5.90 12.65
CA GLU A 129 -2.95 4.47 12.80
C GLU A 129 -2.60 3.80 11.46
N LEU A 130 -1.37 3.28 11.30
CA LEU A 130 -1.01 2.40 10.17
C LEU A 130 -1.37 0.94 10.50
N VAL A 131 -2.24 0.32 9.68
CA VAL A 131 -2.73 -1.06 9.89
C VAL A 131 -2.72 -1.90 8.62
N ILE A 132 -2.66 -3.23 8.75
CA ILE A 132 -2.83 -4.17 7.63
C ILE A 132 -4.32 -4.41 7.36
N ALA A 133 -4.69 -4.45 6.08
CA ALA A 133 -6.05 -4.81 5.65
C ALA A 133 -6.42 -6.24 6.08
N LYS A 134 -7.61 -6.41 6.67
CA LYS A 134 -8.07 -7.72 7.16
C LYS A 134 -8.83 -8.55 6.11
N LEU A 135 -9.44 -7.89 5.13
CA LEU A 135 -10.31 -8.53 4.15
C LEU A 135 -9.55 -9.19 2.98
N GLY A 136 -8.23 -8.96 2.86
CA GLY A 136 -7.42 -9.56 1.81
C GLY A 136 -8.04 -9.40 0.42
N ASN A 137 -8.18 -10.52 -0.31
CA ASN A 137 -8.73 -10.55 -1.65
C ASN A 137 -10.25 -10.30 -1.70
N ASP A 138 -10.96 -10.47 -0.58
CA ASP A 138 -12.41 -10.28 -0.52
C ASP A 138 -12.81 -8.79 -0.45
N ALA A 139 -11.85 -7.90 -0.19
CA ALA A 139 -12.10 -6.46 -0.12
C ALA A 139 -12.77 -5.92 -1.39
N GLY A 140 -12.35 -6.40 -2.56
CA GLY A 140 -12.90 -5.95 -3.85
C GLY A 140 -14.35 -6.38 -4.06
N VAL A 141 -14.67 -7.66 -3.83
CA VAL A 141 -16.03 -8.17 -4.02
C VAL A 141 -17.00 -7.60 -2.98
N ILE A 142 -16.56 -7.45 -1.73
CA ILE A 142 -17.35 -6.82 -0.66
C ILE A 142 -17.62 -5.35 -0.99
N GLY A 143 -16.61 -4.61 -1.45
CA GLY A 143 -16.77 -3.23 -1.88
C GLY A 143 -17.75 -3.08 -3.04
N GLY A 144 -17.66 -3.96 -4.04
CA GLY A 144 -18.61 -3.99 -5.17
C GLY A 144 -20.04 -4.27 -4.72
N ALA A 145 -20.24 -5.25 -3.83
CA ALA A 145 -21.55 -5.55 -3.26
C ALA A 145 -22.11 -4.36 -2.45
N TRP A 146 -21.25 -3.65 -1.72
CA TRP A 146 -21.64 -2.45 -0.96
C TRP A 146 -22.13 -1.32 -1.86
N LEU A 147 -21.42 -1.05 -2.97
CA LEU A 147 -21.84 -0.02 -3.94
C LEU A 147 -23.23 -0.30 -4.52
N VAL A 148 -23.52 -1.57 -4.85
CA VAL A 148 -24.85 -1.97 -5.33
C VAL A 148 -25.91 -1.77 -4.25
N LYS A 149 -25.62 -2.20 -3.01
CA LYS A 149 -26.52 -2.01 -1.87
C LYS A 149 -26.84 -0.52 -1.64
N GLU A 150 -25.82 0.33 -1.65
CA GLU A 150 -25.97 1.78 -1.47
C GLU A 150 -26.84 2.40 -2.58
N ALA A 151 -26.60 2.02 -3.84
CA ALA A 151 -27.41 2.49 -4.96
C ALA A 151 -28.89 2.12 -4.80
N LEU A 152 -29.18 0.87 -4.41
CA LEU A 152 -30.57 0.40 -4.19
C LEU A 152 -31.25 1.12 -3.02
N MET A 153 -30.52 1.36 -1.93
CA MET A 153 -31.04 2.07 -0.76
C MET A 153 -31.35 3.55 -1.10
N ASN A 154 -30.47 4.22 -1.83
CA ASN A 154 -30.67 5.63 -2.22
C ASN A 154 -31.84 5.82 -3.20
N THR A 155 -32.10 4.86 -4.09
CA THR A 155 -33.28 4.90 -4.98
C THR A 155 -34.60 4.74 -4.21
N SER A 156 -34.61 3.98 -3.11
CA SER A 156 -35.83 3.75 -2.31
C SER A 156 -36.30 4.98 -1.51
N GLU A 157 -35.39 5.92 -1.18
CA GLU A 157 -35.74 7.19 -0.51
C GLU A 157 -36.23 8.26 -1.49
N GLN A 158 -35.70 8.30 -2.71
CA GLN A 158 -36.15 9.23 -3.76
C GLN A 158 -37.60 8.97 -4.21
N GLY A 159 -38.06 7.71 -4.13
CA GLY A 159 -39.46 7.35 -4.35
C GLY A 159 -40.44 7.89 -3.29
N LYS A 160 -39.99 8.23 -2.07
CA LYS A 160 -40.84 8.79 -1.02
C LYS A 160 -41.00 10.31 -1.12
N PHE A 161 -39.99 11.03 -1.64
CA PHE A 161 -40.08 12.48 -1.83
C PHE A 161 -41.02 12.90 -2.97
N SER A 162 -41.18 12.07 -4.01
CA SER A 162 -42.10 12.35 -5.13
C SER A 162 -43.59 12.30 -4.77
N TYR A 163 -43.98 11.65 -3.65
CA TYR A 163 -45.38 11.59 -3.22
C TYR A 163 -45.79 12.74 -2.29
N CYS A 164 -44.84 13.47 -1.69
CA CYS A 164 -45.14 14.58 -0.78
C CYS A 164 -45.30 15.94 -1.49
N LEU A 165 -44.75 16.12 -2.70
CA LEU A 165 -44.90 17.38 -3.46
C LEU A 165 -46.13 17.43 -4.37
N GLY A 166 -46.93 16.35 -4.46
CA GLY A 166 -48.03 16.22 -5.42
C GLY A 166 -49.42 16.65 -4.95
N VAL A 167 -49.62 17.14 -3.72
CA VAL A 167 -50.98 17.38 -3.15
C VAL A 167 -51.23 18.84 -2.74
N HIS A 168 -50.34 19.79 -3.05
CA HIS A 168 -50.51 21.19 -2.57
C HIS A 168 -50.59 22.29 -3.64
N LEU A 169 -50.96 21.98 -4.89
CA LEU A 169 -51.37 22.99 -5.87
C LEU A 169 -52.75 22.64 -6.45
N LEU A 170 -53.83 23.05 -5.78
CA LEU A 170 -55.15 23.29 -6.37
C LEU A 170 -56.18 23.77 -5.32
N VAL A 171 -55.95 24.87 -4.60
CA VAL A 171 -57.02 25.79 -4.14
C VAL A 171 -56.43 27.17 -3.85
N SER A 172 -56.65 28.13 -4.75
CA SER A 172 -56.84 29.59 -4.58
C SER A 172 -56.50 30.29 -5.88
#